data_AF-A0A0S9Q2I2-F1
#
_entry.id   AF-A0A0S9Q2I2-F1
#
_cell.length_a   1.000
_cell.length_b   1.000
_cell.length_c   1.000
_cell.angle_alpha   90.00
_cell.angle_beta   90.00
_cell.angle_gamma   90.00
#
_symmetry.space_group_name_H-M   'P 1'
#
loop_
_entity.id
_entity.type
_entity.pdbx_description
1 polymer ?
#
loop_
_entity_poly.entity_id
_entity_poly.type
_entity_poly.pdbx_seq_one_letter_code
_entity_poly.pdbx_strand_id
1 'polypeptide(L)'
;MPGYGTGQSQQLVEAMVAAMMPAPASVTPPATALDSGKGTSARFAREDHTHAARVQRTVLTTAPDGTLTWTFARPIVCAVGKVPPITYMVEDPGTPVVVQITGRTFTSDGTNDTHTAVSIKAQRSRTLPATILSLAVLINFDLFGAAAGATKVNLFAADPTQ
;
A
#
# COMPACT_ATOMS: atom_id res chain seq x y z
N MET A 1 55.96 23.55 17.43
CA MET A 1 55.90 23.47 15.96
C MET A 1 54.55 23.99 15.51
N PRO A 2 54.49 25.04 14.68
CA PRO A 2 53.23 25.55 14.14
C PRO A 2 52.70 24.52 13.14
N GLY A 3 51.48 24.00 13.35
CA GLY A 3 50.81 23.13 12.38
C GLY A 3 50.39 23.97 11.18
N TYR A 4 51.23 23.99 10.15
CA TYR A 4 51.01 24.74 8.91
C TYR A 4 49.90 24.11 8.08
N GLY A 5 48.92 24.95 7.73
CA GLY A 5 47.94 24.68 6.70
C GLY A 5 47.12 25.93 6.36
N THR A 6 46.64 26.66 7.38
CA THR A 6 45.70 27.79 7.16
C THR A 6 46.00 29.07 7.94
N GLY A 7 46.95 29.07 8.88
CA GLY A 7 47.24 30.24 9.74
C GLY A 7 46.16 30.57 10.78
N GLN A 8 45.16 29.69 10.93
CA GLN A 8 44.06 29.84 11.88
C GLN A 8 44.35 29.11 13.19
N SER A 9 43.86 29.62 14.33
CA SER A 9 43.96 28.92 15.61
C SER A 9 43.06 27.67 15.63
N GLN A 10 43.38 26.67 16.44
CA GLN A 10 42.56 25.46 16.59
C GLN A 10 41.10 25.78 16.93
N GLN A 11 40.86 26.75 17.83
CA GLN A 11 39.51 27.20 18.20
C GLN A 11 38.75 27.81 17.03
N LEU A 12 39.45 28.52 16.14
CA LEU A 12 38.84 29.13 14.95
C LEU A 12 38.52 28.05 13.90
N VAL A 13 39.38 27.03 13.77
CA VAL A 13 39.11 25.84 12.94
C VAL A 13 37.91 25.06 13.50
N GLU A 14 37.85 24.81 14.81
CA GLU A 14 36.72 24.13 15.45
C GLU A 14 35.40 24.89 15.28
N ALA A 15 35.41 26.21 15.45
CA ALA A 15 34.23 27.06 15.24
C ALA A 15 33.77 27.04 13.76
N MET A 16 34.71 27.04 12.82
CA MET A 16 34.40 26.92 11.39
C MET A 16 33.83 25.55 11.03
N VAL A 17 34.42 24.47 11.55
CA VAL A 17 33.90 23.11 11.37
C VAL A 17 32.49 22.99 11.95
N ALA A 18 32.25 23.51 13.15
CA ALA A 18 30.93 23.51 13.78
C ALA A 18 29.89 24.32 12.99
N ALA A 19 30.29 25.43 12.36
CA ALA A 19 29.41 26.26 11.52
C ALA A 19 29.15 25.63 10.13
N MET A 20 30.07 24.82 9.61
CA MET A 20 29.95 24.15 8.31
C MET A 20 29.25 22.79 8.40
N MET A 21 29.16 22.20 9.58
CA MET A 21 28.45 20.93 9.79
C MET A 21 26.94 21.15 9.79
N PRO A 22 26.18 20.47 8.90
CA PRO A 22 24.72 20.41 9.00
C PRO A 22 24.28 20.01 10.41
N ALA A 23 23.26 20.70 10.93
CA ALA A 23 22.68 20.34 12.21
C ALA A 23 22.04 18.93 12.13
N PRO A 24 22.03 18.15 13.22
CA PRO A 24 21.27 16.90 13.29
C PRO A 24 19.78 17.13 13.02
N ALA A 25 19.17 16.14 12.36
CA ALA A 25 17.72 16.11 12.16
C ALA A 25 17.01 16.13 13.53
N SER A 26 15.93 16.89 13.62
CA SER A 26 15.12 17.00 14.84
C SER A 26 13.97 15.99 14.87
N VAL A 27 13.67 15.40 13.71
CA VAL A 27 12.62 14.43 13.48
C VAL A 27 13.11 13.33 12.57
N THR A 28 12.53 12.14 12.70
CA THR A 28 12.75 11.05 11.74
C THR A 28 11.88 11.32 10.51
N PRO A 29 12.45 11.28 9.28
CA PRO A 29 11.69 11.37 8.05
C PRO A 29 10.58 10.31 7.99
N PRO A 30 9.44 10.59 7.33
CA PRO A 30 8.40 9.59 7.15
C PRO A 30 8.95 8.35 6.45
N ALA A 31 8.76 7.17 7.06
CA ALA A 31 9.22 5.90 6.49
C ALA A 31 8.54 5.59 5.13
N THR A 32 7.37 6.16 4.89
CA THR A 32 6.60 6.02 3.65
C THR A 32 5.85 7.31 3.35
N ALA A 33 5.88 7.74 2.09
CA ALA A 33 5.06 8.81 1.55
C ALA A 33 4.45 8.37 0.21
N LEU A 34 3.47 9.12 -0.29
CA LEU A 34 2.86 8.86 -1.59
C LEU A 34 3.87 9.06 -2.73
N ASP A 35 4.75 10.05 -2.60
CA ASP A 35 5.79 10.39 -3.57
C ASP A 35 7.17 10.41 -2.92
N SER A 36 8.20 10.18 -3.73
CA SER A 36 9.60 10.30 -3.28
C SER A 36 10.08 11.73 -3.51
N GLY A 37 10.69 12.30 -2.49
CA GLY A 37 11.21 13.65 -2.49
C GLY A 37 12.54 13.69 -1.79
N LYS A 38 13.52 14.35 -2.40
CA LYS A 38 14.84 14.55 -1.77
C LYS A 38 14.77 15.43 -0.52
N GLY A 39 13.70 16.19 -0.31
CA GLY A 39 13.64 17.20 0.75
C GLY A 39 14.52 18.44 0.46
N THR A 40 14.25 19.51 1.17
CA THR A 40 14.93 20.81 1.08
C THR A 40 15.73 21.15 2.34
N SER A 41 15.58 20.39 3.42
CA SER A 41 16.26 20.63 4.69
C SER A 41 17.78 20.61 4.53
N ALA A 42 18.44 21.57 5.15
CA ALA A 42 19.90 21.65 5.24
C ALA A 42 20.47 20.81 6.39
N ARG A 43 19.64 20.05 7.11
CA ARG A 43 20.06 19.16 8.21
C ARG A 43 20.54 17.80 7.72
N PHE A 44 21.18 17.03 8.60
CA PHE A 44 21.59 15.66 8.29
C PHE A 44 20.45 14.80 7.77
N ALA A 45 20.79 13.93 6.82
CA ALA A 45 19.85 13.03 6.14
C ALA A 45 18.62 13.71 5.53
N ARG A 46 18.61 15.06 5.38
CA ARG A 46 17.46 15.86 4.94
C ARG A 46 16.18 15.44 5.68
N GLU A 47 15.92 16.03 6.85
CA GLU A 47 14.84 15.61 7.73
C GLU A 47 13.43 15.62 7.09
N ASP A 48 13.30 16.26 5.92
CA ASP A 48 12.09 16.38 5.10
C ASP A 48 12.12 15.55 3.81
N HIS A 49 13.06 14.62 3.63
CA HIS A 49 13.01 13.68 2.52
C HIS A 49 11.91 12.63 2.72
N THR A 50 11.49 12.00 1.63
CA THR A 50 10.43 10.99 1.66
C THR A 50 10.77 9.76 0.81
N HIS A 51 10.37 8.60 1.32
CA HIS A 51 10.43 7.33 0.60
C HIS A 51 9.08 7.02 -0.03
N ALA A 52 9.01 6.88 -1.35
CA ALA A 52 7.76 6.51 -2.01
C ALA A 52 7.36 5.08 -1.62
N ALA A 53 6.28 4.95 -0.85
CA ALA A 53 5.54 3.70 -0.81
C ALA A 53 4.65 3.65 -2.05
N ARG A 54 5.13 2.96 -3.08
CA ARG A 54 4.31 2.63 -4.25
C ARG A 54 3.20 1.63 -3.94
N VAL A 55 3.00 1.29 -2.67
CA VAL A 55 1.93 0.43 -2.15
C VAL A 55 1.01 1.26 -1.26
N GLN A 56 -0.27 1.26 -1.57
CA GLN A 56 -1.32 1.79 -0.71
C GLN A 56 -1.91 0.65 0.12
N ARG A 57 -2.24 0.92 1.38
CA ARG A 57 -2.88 -0.02 2.29
C ARG A 57 -4.11 0.62 2.92
N THR A 58 -5.19 -0.14 3.04
CA THR A 58 -6.35 0.23 3.86
C THR A 58 -6.95 -0.99 4.54
N VAL A 59 -7.73 -0.79 5.59
CA VAL A 59 -8.58 -1.84 6.17
C VAL A 59 -10.03 -1.39 6.03
N LEU A 60 -10.83 -2.18 5.32
CA LEU A 60 -12.25 -1.91 5.11
C LEU A 60 -13.09 -3.06 5.67
N THR A 61 -14.26 -2.70 6.19
CA THR A 61 -15.24 -3.68 6.66
C THR A 61 -16.30 -3.88 5.58
N THR A 62 -16.62 -5.13 5.26
CA THR A 62 -17.68 -5.44 4.30
C THR A 62 -19.07 -5.04 4.80
N ALA A 63 -19.90 -4.59 3.87
CA ALA A 63 -21.34 -4.42 4.08
C ALA A 63 -22.01 -5.78 4.40
N PRO A 64 -23.26 -5.80 4.90
CA PRO A 64 -23.96 -7.05 5.23
C PRO A 64 -24.05 -8.06 4.08
N ASP A 65 -24.09 -7.56 2.84
CA ASP A 65 -24.08 -8.40 1.64
C ASP A 65 -22.68 -8.88 1.25
N GLY A 66 -21.65 -8.62 2.05
CA GLY A 66 -20.26 -9.02 1.79
C GLY A 66 -19.55 -8.18 0.74
N THR A 67 -20.15 -7.09 0.25
CA THR A 67 -19.48 -6.18 -0.68
C THR A 67 -18.68 -5.11 0.05
N LEU A 68 -17.66 -4.59 -0.62
CA LEU A 68 -16.99 -3.34 -0.24
C LEU A 68 -16.45 -2.67 -1.50
N THR A 69 -16.28 -1.36 -1.43
CA THR A 69 -15.58 -0.58 -2.45
C THR A 69 -14.38 0.08 -1.82
N TRP A 70 -13.22 -0.08 -2.42
CA TRP A 70 -12.02 0.64 -2.04
C TRP A 70 -11.70 1.70 -3.10
N THR A 71 -11.84 2.97 -2.71
CA THR A 71 -11.30 4.10 -3.47
C THR A 71 -9.83 4.28 -3.13
N PHE A 72 -8.96 4.28 -4.14
CA PHE A 72 -7.54 4.48 -3.95
C PHE A 72 -7.27 5.91 -3.47
N ALA A 73 -6.35 6.05 -2.50
CA ALA A 73 -5.94 7.35 -1.99
C ALA A 73 -5.25 8.19 -3.09
N ARG A 74 -4.64 7.50 -4.05
CA ARG A 74 -4.03 8.07 -5.25
C ARG A 74 -4.36 7.18 -6.45
N PRO A 75 -4.67 7.72 -7.64
CA PRO A 75 -4.86 6.90 -8.82
C PRO A 75 -3.63 6.04 -9.14
N ILE A 76 -3.84 4.83 -9.62
CA ILE A 76 -2.77 3.93 -10.07
C ILE A 76 -2.84 3.85 -11.59
N VAL A 77 -1.79 4.32 -12.24
CA VAL A 77 -1.67 4.32 -13.71
C VAL A 77 -0.99 3.03 -14.15
N CYS A 78 -1.61 2.33 -15.08
CA CYS A 78 -1.09 1.12 -15.71
C CYS A 78 -1.12 1.31 -17.23
N ALA A 79 -0.25 0.61 -17.97
CA ALA A 79 -0.42 0.52 -19.42
C ALA A 79 -1.81 -0.05 -19.76
N VAL A 80 -2.38 0.37 -20.89
CA VAL A 80 -3.73 -0.05 -21.30
C VAL A 80 -3.89 -1.58 -21.26
N GLY A 81 -4.99 -2.04 -20.67
CA GLY A 81 -5.30 -3.47 -20.48
C GLY A 81 -4.50 -4.15 -19.35
N LYS A 82 -3.62 -3.42 -18.66
CA LYS A 82 -2.97 -3.89 -17.43
C LYS A 82 -3.74 -3.42 -16.20
N VAL A 83 -3.57 -4.14 -15.10
CA VAL A 83 -4.28 -3.88 -13.85
C VAL A 83 -3.31 -3.70 -12.69
N PRO A 84 -3.64 -2.85 -11.71
CA PRO A 84 -2.87 -2.77 -10.48
C PRO A 84 -2.84 -4.14 -9.77
N PRO A 85 -1.66 -4.62 -9.34
CA PRO A 85 -1.57 -5.76 -8.44
C PRO A 85 -2.24 -5.41 -7.11
N ILE A 86 -3.18 -6.27 -6.71
CA ILE A 86 -3.93 -6.11 -5.46
C ILE A 86 -3.80 -7.41 -4.68
N THR A 87 -3.51 -7.29 -3.39
CA THR A 87 -3.50 -8.39 -2.44
C THR A 87 -4.33 -8.03 -1.22
N TYR A 88 -4.75 -9.04 -0.47
CA TYR A 88 -5.61 -8.88 0.68
C TYR A 88 -5.25 -9.85 1.79
N MET A 89 -5.62 -9.49 3.01
CA MET A 89 -5.66 -10.37 4.16
C MET A 89 -7.01 -10.17 4.85
N VAL A 90 -7.70 -11.28 5.13
CA VAL A 90 -8.96 -11.23 5.89
C VAL A 90 -8.64 -11.28 7.37
N GLU A 91 -9.18 -10.31 8.11
CA GLU A 91 -9.13 -10.26 9.58
C GLU A 91 -10.47 -10.80 10.13
N ASP A 92 -10.68 -12.11 10.00
CA ASP A 92 -11.86 -12.82 10.52
C ASP A 92 -11.41 -14.07 11.30
N PRO A 93 -11.76 -14.18 12.60
CA PRO A 93 -11.47 -15.39 13.38
C PRO A 93 -12.42 -16.57 13.06
N GLY A 94 -13.44 -16.35 12.23
CA GLY A 94 -14.47 -17.34 11.89
C GLY A 94 -14.09 -18.31 10.78
N THR A 95 -15.08 -18.65 9.94
CA THR A 95 -14.87 -19.57 8.80
C THR A 95 -14.06 -18.91 7.69
N PRO A 96 -13.31 -19.67 6.87
CA PRO A 96 -12.47 -19.08 5.84
C PRO A 96 -13.30 -18.25 4.85
N VAL A 97 -12.81 -17.05 4.55
CA VAL A 97 -13.44 -16.09 3.64
C VAL A 97 -12.61 -15.98 2.38
N VAL A 98 -13.28 -16.09 1.23
CA VAL A 98 -12.70 -15.82 -0.07
C VAL A 98 -13.06 -14.41 -0.48
N VAL A 99 -12.06 -13.64 -0.88
CA VAL A 99 -12.23 -12.26 -1.36
C VAL A 99 -11.91 -12.22 -2.84
N GLN A 100 -12.81 -11.62 -3.60
CA GLN A 100 -12.70 -11.47 -5.05
C GLN A 100 -12.86 -10.01 -5.44
N ILE A 101 -12.04 -9.57 -6.39
CA ILE A 101 -12.23 -8.27 -7.06
C ILE A 101 -13.28 -8.48 -8.14
N THR A 102 -14.43 -7.83 -8.01
CA THR A 102 -15.57 -7.96 -8.91
C THR A 102 -15.67 -6.83 -9.92
N GLY A 103 -14.98 -5.71 -9.69
CA GLY A 103 -14.97 -4.58 -10.60
C GLY A 103 -13.80 -3.64 -10.36
N ARG A 104 -13.50 -2.84 -11.37
CA ARG A 104 -12.47 -1.80 -11.33
C ARG A 104 -13.03 -0.52 -11.96
N THR A 105 -12.81 0.61 -11.31
CA THR A 105 -13.15 1.93 -11.84
C THR A 105 -11.88 2.55 -12.41
N PHE A 106 -11.88 2.83 -13.71
CA PHE A 106 -10.75 3.46 -14.39
C PHE A 106 -11.20 4.28 -15.60
N THR A 107 -10.35 5.21 -16.02
CA THR A 107 -10.44 5.88 -17.32
C THR A 107 -9.28 5.44 -18.21
N SER A 108 -9.43 5.50 -19.52
CA SER A 108 -8.36 5.18 -20.48
C SER A 108 -8.11 6.36 -21.41
N ASP A 109 -6.84 6.67 -21.66
CA ASP A 109 -6.43 7.64 -22.68
C ASP A 109 -5.96 6.98 -23.99
N GLY A 110 -6.09 5.64 -24.08
CA GLY A 110 -5.62 4.83 -25.20
C GLY A 110 -4.17 4.33 -25.06
N THR A 111 -3.39 4.90 -24.14
CA THR A 111 -2.03 4.45 -23.80
C THR A 111 -1.99 3.86 -22.39
N ASN A 112 -2.66 4.51 -21.45
CA ASN A 112 -2.69 4.18 -20.04
C ASN A 112 -4.13 4.10 -19.52
N ASP A 113 -4.35 3.17 -18.59
CA ASP A 113 -5.54 3.08 -17.77
C ASP A 113 -5.24 3.68 -16.38
N THR A 114 -6.03 4.68 -15.98
CA THR A 114 -5.94 5.34 -14.67
C THR A 114 -7.00 4.77 -13.73
N HIS A 115 -6.60 3.87 -12.83
CA HIS A 115 -7.48 3.19 -11.89
C HIS A 115 -7.68 4.04 -10.63
N THR A 116 -8.94 4.20 -10.19
CA THR A 116 -9.30 5.04 -9.03
C THR A 116 -10.01 4.28 -7.93
N ALA A 117 -10.62 3.13 -8.23
CA ALA A 117 -11.27 2.28 -7.23
C ALA A 117 -11.39 0.82 -7.68
N VAL A 118 -11.64 -0.06 -6.71
CA VAL A 118 -12.03 -1.45 -6.93
C VAL A 118 -13.26 -1.84 -6.13
N SER A 119 -14.11 -2.65 -6.75
CA SER A 119 -15.25 -3.30 -6.11
C SER A 119 -14.87 -4.72 -5.74
N ILE A 120 -15.22 -5.13 -4.52
CA ILE A 120 -14.82 -6.39 -3.94
C ILE A 120 -16.05 -7.11 -3.38
N LYS A 121 -16.04 -8.44 -3.49
CA LYS A 121 -16.99 -9.34 -2.84
C LYS A 121 -16.24 -10.32 -1.94
N ALA A 122 -16.63 -10.40 -0.69
CA ALA A 122 -16.18 -11.40 0.27
C ALA A 122 -17.30 -12.42 0.51
N GLN A 123 -16.95 -13.70 0.41
CA GLN A 123 -17.88 -14.81 0.62
C GLN A 123 -17.28 -15.84 1.57
N ARG A 124 -18.11 -16.42 2.43
CA ARG A 124 -17.70 -17.51 3.30
C ARG A 124 -17.60 -18.78 2.46
N SER A 125 -16.45 -19.45 2.55
CA SER A 125 -16.28 -20.79 2.01
C SER A 125 -17.11 -21.79 2.82
N ARG A 126 -17.65 -22.79 2.13
CA ARG A 126 -18.34 -23.92 2.76
C ARG A 126 -17.55 -25.19 2.50
N THR A 127 -17.35 -25.99 3.54
CA THR A 127 -16.84 -27.35 3.39
C THR A 127 -17.89 -28.20 2.69
N LEU A 128 -17.49 -28.98 1.68
CA LEU A 128 -18.38 -29.97 1.08
C LEU A 128 -18.77 -31.01 2.15
N PRO A 129 -20.06 -31.29 2.35
CA PRO A 129 -20.49 -32.42 3.14
C PRO A 129 -19.93 -33.72 2.57
N ALA A 130 -19.39 -34.59 3.42
CA ALA A 130 -18.85 -35.89 3.03
C ALA A 130 -19.90 -36.82 2.38
N THR A 131 -21.19 -36.48 2.48
CA THR A 131 -22.33 -37.28 1.98
C THR A 131 -22.91 -36.77 0.66
N ILE A 132 -22.27 -35.83 -0.05
CA ILE A 132 -22.68 -35.51 -1.43
C ILE A 132 -22.29 -36.68 -2.32
N LEU A 133 -23.25 -37.56 -2.58
CA LEU A 133 -23.05 -38.79 -3.35
C LEU A 133 -23.44 -38.66 -4.83
N SER A 134 -24.10 -37.57 -5.24
CA SER A 134 -24.55 -37.39 -6.62
C SER A 134 -24.02 -36.12 -7.27
N LEU A 135 -23.59 -36.27 -8.54
CA LEU A 135 -23.09 -35.18 -9.38
C LEU A 135 -24.14 -34.07 -9.58
N ALA A 136 -25.43 -34.41 -9.64
CA ALA A 136 -26.52 -33.45 -9.77
C ALA A 136 -26.66 -32.54 -8.53
N VAL A 137 -26.37 -33.04 -7.33
CA VAL A 137 -26.34 -32.22 -6.11
C VAL A 137 -25.09 -31.34 -6.10
N LEU A 138 -23.95 -31.84 -6.59
CA LEU A 138 -22.71 -31.08 -6.68
C LEU A 138 -22.80 -29.88 -7.64
N ILE A 139 -23.44 -30.04 -8.80
CA ILE A 139 -23.64 -28.95 -9.78
C ILE A 139 -24.44 -27.79 -9.18
N ASN A 140 -25.34 -28.08 -8.25
CA ASN A 140 -26.16 -27.08 -7.56
C ASN A 140 -25.58 -26.66 -6.19
N PHE A 141 -24.41 -27.17 -5.80
CA PHE A 141 -23.79 -26.88 -4.51
C PHE A 141 -22.94 -25.60 -4.63
N ASP A 142 -23.40 -24.54 -3.96
CA ASP A 142 -22.64 -23.31 -3.85
C ASP A 142 -21.51 -23.44 -2.81
N LEU A 143 -20.28 -23.56 -3.30
CA LEU A 143 -19.05 -23.56 -2.50
C LEU A 143 -18.84 -22.24 -1.73
N PHE A 144 -19.47 -21.16 -2.18
CA PHE A 144 -19.38 -19.81 -1.61
C PHE A 144 -20.73 -19.34 -1.07
N GLY A 145 -21.36 -20.19 -0.27
CA GLY A 145 -22.79 -20.04 0.04
C GLY A 145 -23.21 -18.95 1.04
N ALA A 146 -22.41 -17.93 1.36
CA ALA A 146 -22.93 -16.75 2.07
C ALA A 146 -22.04 -15.52 1.91
N ALA A 147 -22.68 -14.35 1.86
CA ALA A 147 -22.03 -13.06 2.06
C ALA A 147 -21.22 -13.06 3.37
N ALA A 148 -19.94 -12.67 3.31
CA ALA A 148 -19.14 -12.43 4.50
C ALA A 148 -19.31 -10.97 4.95
N GLY A 149 -20.44 -10.67 5.59
CA GLY A 149 -20.72 -9.34 6.13
C GLY A 149 -19.91 -9.02 7.40
N ALA A 150 -19.73 -7.73 7.68
CA ALA A 150 -19.00 -7.22 8.85
C ALA A 150 -17.56 -7.77 9.00
N THR A 151 -16.97 -8.22 7.89
CA THR A 151 -15.65 -8.82 7.83
C THR A 151 -14.62 -7.76 7.48
N LYS A 152 -13.56 -7.66 8.28
CA LYS A 152 -12.45 -6.75 8.02
C LYS A 152 -11.52 -7.35 6.96
N VAL A 153 -11.21 -6.56 5.95
CA VAL A 153 -10.29 -6.93 4.86
C VAL A 153 -9.20 -5.88 4.79
N ASN A 154 -7.97 -6.29 5.07
CA ASN A 154 -6.77 -5.50 4.94
C ASN A 154 -6.25 -5.62 3.51
N LEU A 155 -6.36 -4.53 2.75
CA LEU A 155 -6.15 -4.46 1.31
C LEU A 155 -4.85 -3.72 1.00
N PHE A 156 -4.15 -4.20 -0.01
CA PHE A 156 -2.93 -3.58 -0.52
C PHE A 156 -3.01 -3.48 -2.04
N ALA A 157 -2.64 -2.33 -2.60
CA ALA A 157 -2.52 -2.12 -4.04
C ALA A 157 -1.18 -1.48 -4.33
N ALA A 158 -0.44 -2.03 -5.28
CA ALA A 158 0.85 -1.48 -5.68
C ALA A 158 0.78 -0.87 -7.09
N ASP A 159 1.68 0.08 -7.36
CA ASP A 159 2.00 0.43 -8.74
C ASP A 159 2.57 -0.81 -9.45
N PRO A 160 2.25 -1.03 -10.73
CA PRO A 160 2.94 -2.04 -11.50
C PRO A 160 4.45 -1.75 -11.48
N THR A 161 5.24 -2.74 -11.08
CA THR A 161 6.69 -2.68 -11.22
C THR A 161 7.02 -2.67 -12.71
N GLN A 162 7.85 -1.72 -13.14
CA GLN A 162 8.41 -1.70 -14.49
C GLN A 162 9.19 -2.97 -14.80
#